data_AF-A0A3S9SJY4-F1
#
_entry.id   AF-A0A3S9SJY4-F1
#
_cell.length_a   1.000
_cell.length_b   1.000
_cell.length_c   1.000
_cell.angle_alpha   90.00
_cell.angle_beta   90.00
_cell.angle_gamma   90.00
#
_symmetry.space_group_name_H-M   'P 1'
#
loop_
_entity.id
_entity.type
_entity.pdbx_description
1 polymer ?
#
loop_
_entity_poly.entity_id
_entity_poly.type
_entity_poly.pdbx_seq_one_letter_code
_entity_poly.pdbx_strand_id
1 'polypeptide(L)' 'MARVGTTSYNIKIDKKLKIERLAMEASLKVGRTIKWTELMDILVTEFGKDAQEMLIHREQEKNA' A
#
# COMPACT_ATOMS: atom_id res chain seq x y z
N MET A 1 15.86 -22.91 1.52
CA MET A 1 15.89 -21.44 1.35
C MET A 1 14.73 -21.04 0.46
N ALA A 2 13.75 -20.31 1.00
CA ALA A 2 12.65 -19.79 0.17
C ALA A 2 13.24 -18.81 -0.86
N ARG A 3 12.91 -18.99 -2.15
CA ARG A 3 13.30 -18.03 -3.18
C ARG A 3 12.65 -16.69 -2.85
N VAL A 4 13.45 -15.68 -2.56
CA VAL A 4 12.98 -14.28 -2.54
C VAL A 4 12.80 -13.88 -4.00
N GLY A 5 11.56 -13.95 -4.48
CA GLY A 5 11.18 -13.46 -5.81
C GLY A 5 10.57 -12.07 -5.70
N THR A 6 10.94 -11.16 -6.59
CA THR A 6 10.24 -9.88 -6.75
C THR A 6 9.06 -10.07 -7.72
N THR A 7 8.00 -9.30 -7.50
CA THR A 7 6.86 -9.24 -8.42
C THR A 7 6.51 -7.78 -8.72
N SER A 8 5.87 -7.54 -9.86
CA SER A 8 5.51 -6.20 -10.31
C SER A 8 4.02 -5.94 -10.05
N TYR A 9 3.71 -4.77 -9.50
CA TYR A 9 2.33 -4.32 -9.31
C TYR A 9 1.99 -3.22 -10.32
N ASN A 10 0.97 -3.46 -11.16
CA ASN A 10 0.49 -2.44 -12.07
C ASN A 10 -0.42 -1.45 -11.32
N ILE A 11 0.07 -0.24 -11.12
CA ILE A 11 -0.63 0.84 -10.42
C ILE A 11 -0.90 2.00 -11.37
N LYS A 12 -2.13 2.51 -11.36
CA LYS A 12 -2.48 3.73 -12.09
C LYS A 12 -1.70 4.93 -11.53
N ILE A 13 -1.31 5.85 -12.41
CA ILE A 13 -0.47 7.00 -12.07
C ILE A 13 -1.10 7.86 -10.96
N ASP A 14 -2.42 8.06 -10.98
CA ASP A 14 -3.14 8.82 -9.96
C ASP A 14 -3.01 8.20 -8.56
N LYS A 15 -3.10 6.87 -8.45
CA LYS A 15 -2.91 6.15 -7.19
C LYS A 15 -1.48 6.24 -6.71
N LYS A 16 -0.50 6.10 -7.61
CA LYS A 16 0.92 6.27 -7.27
C LYS A 16 1.18 7.68 -6.72
N LEU A 17 0.68 8.73 -7.40
CA LEU A 17 0.87 10.12 -6.97
C LEU A 17 0.28 10.39 -5.58
N LYS A 18 -0.84 9.76 -5.22
CA LYS A 18 -1.42 9.86 -3.87
C LYS A 18 -0.46 9.28 -2.83
N ILE A 19 0.09 8.09 -3.06
CA ILE A 19 1.02 7.44 -2.13
C ILE A 19 2.33 8.23 -2.06
N GLU A 20 2.82 8.77 -3.18
CA GLU A 20 4.00 9.64 -3.21
C GLU A 20 3.81 10.87 -2.32
N ARG A 21 2.65 11.54 -2.38
CA ARG A 21 2.34 12.68 -1.51
C ARG A 21 2.35 12.28 -0.03
N LEU A 22 1.75 11.14 0.32
CA LEU A 22 1.79 10.62 1.69
C LEU A 22 3.22 10.33 2.15
N ALA A 23 4.07 9.79 1.26
CA ALA A 23 5.47 9.54 1.54
C ALA A 23 6.23 10.85 1.77
N MET A 24 5.94 11.90 1.00
CA MET A 24 6.51 13.24 1.20
C MET A 24 6.10 13.82 2.56
N GLU A 25 4.82 13.74 2.92
CA GLU A 25 4.32 14.21 4.22
C GLU A 25 4.97 13.44 5.38
N ALA A 26 5.09 12.12 5.26
CA ALA A 26 5.79 11.29 6.23
C ALA A 26 7.28 11.67 6.31
N SER A 27 7.91 11.96 5.17
CA SER A 27 9.32 12.36 5.11
C SER A 27 9.58 13.62 5.93
N LEU A 28 8.70 14.63 5.79
CA LEU A 28 8.78 15.87 6.55
C LEU A 28 8.67 15.64 8.06
N LYS A 29 7.76 14.74 8.48
CA LYS A 29 7.54 14.44 9.90
C LYS A 29 8.67 13.62 10.52
N VAL A 30 9.25 12.69 9.76
CA VAL A 30 10.31 11.78 10.24
C VAL A 30 11.70 12.40 10.10
N GLY A 31 11.86 13.43 9.26
CA GLY A 31 13.16 14.08 9.02
C GLY A 31 14.10 13.28 8.11
N ARG A 32 13.57 12.32 7.33
CA ARG A 32 14.30 11.59 6.30
C ARG A 32 13.44 11.43 5.06
N THR A 33 14.06 11.31 3.89
CA THR A 33 13.33 10.93 2.67
C THR A 33 12.79 9.51 2.80
N ILE A 34 11.47 9.37 2.61
CA ILE A 34 10.73 8.11 2.54
C ILE A 34 10.23 7.95 1.11
N LYS A 35 10.51 6.81 0.49
CA LYS A 35 9.99 6.50 -0.85
C LYS A 35 8.58 5.93 -0.76
N TRP A 36 7.75 6.19 -1.77
CA TRP A 36 6.40 5.60 -1.86
C TRP A 36 6.42 4.06 -1.79
N THR A 37 7.50 3.40 -2.23
CA THR A 37 7.66 1.95 -2.14
C THR A 37 7.81 1.45 -0.70
N GLU A 38 8.38 2.24 0.21
CA GLU A 38 8.46 1.87 1.64
C GLU A 38 7.06 1.87 2.27
N LEU A 39 6.21 2.84 1.91
CA LEU A 39 4.80 2.80 2.32
C LEU A 39 4.07 1.59 1.74
N MET A 40 4.32 1.25 0.48
CA MET A 40 3.73 0.06 -0.14
C MET A 40 4.15 -1.23 0.56
N ASP A 41 5.41 -1.32 1.00
CA ASP A 41 5.91 -2.47 1.75
C ASP A 41 5.17 -2.63 3.08
N ILE A 42 5.01 -1.54 3.83
CA ILE A 42 4.23 -1.51 5.08
C ILE A 42 2.77 -1.93 4.81
N LEU A 43 2.14 -1.40 3.77
CA LEU A 43 0.76 -1.75 3.41
C LEU A 43 0.59 -3.25 3.12
N VAL A 44 1.56 -3.87 2.44
CA VAL A 44 1.48 -5.30 2.07
C VAL A 44 1.84 -6.21 3.25
N THR A 45 2.77 -5.78 4.12
CA THR A 45 3.28 -6.60 5.22
C THR A 45 2.42 -6.51 6.48
N GLU A 46 1.95 -5.31 6.84
CA GLU A 46 1.26 -5.07 8.10
C GLU A 46 -0.27 -5.05 7.92
N PHE A 47 -0.77 -4.47 6.82
CA PHE A 47 -2.20 -4.20 6.62
C PHE A 47 -2.92 -5.21 5.71
N GLY A 48 -2.31 -6.38 5.44
CA GLY A 48 -2.91 -7.39 4.57
C GLY A 48 -4.24 -7.94 5.08
N LYS A 49 -4.41 -8.11 6.40
CA LYS A 49 -5.68 -8.57 7.00
C LYS A 49 -6.79 -7.53 6.89
N ASP A 50 -6.48 -6.27 7.20
CA ASP A 50 -7.46 -5.18 7.09
C ASP A 50 -7.92 -5.00 5.63
N ALA A 51 -6.98 -5.14 4.68
CA ALA A 51 -7.31 -5.11 3.26
C ALA A 51 -8.23 -6.27 2.84
N GLN A 52 -8.00 -7.47 3.38
CA GLN A 52 -8.87 -8.63 3.15
C GLN A 52 -10.28 -8.39 3.71
N GLU A 53 -10.39 -7.95 4.95
CA GLU A 53 -11.69 -7.69 5.60
C GLU A 53 -12.47 -6.59 4.87
N MET A 54 -11.80 -5.51 4.48
CA MET A 54 -12.42 -4.44 3.69
C MET A 54 -12.94 -4.94 2.33
N LEU A 55 -12.24 -5.88 1.69
CA LEU A 55 -12.72 -6.50 0.45
C LEU A 55 -13.98 -7.33 0.70
N ILE A 56 -13.98 -8.18 1.74
CA ILE A 56 -15.13 -9.00 2.11
C ILE A 56 -16.35 -8.12 2.39
N HIS A 57 -16.18 -7.07 3.20
CA HIS A 57 -17.24 -6.13 3.54
C HIS A 57 -17.85 -5.48 2.29
N ARG A 58 -17.02 -4.98 1.36
CA ARG A 58 -17.49 -4.35 0.13
C ARG A 58 -18.28 -5.31 -0.76
N GLU A 59 -17.89 -6.59 -0.82
CA GLU A 59 -18.63 -7.58 -1.60
C GLU A 59 -19.95 -7.98 -0.92
N GLN A 60 -20.00 -7.97 0.41
CA GLN A 60 -21.25 -8.17 1.15
C GLN A 60 -22.24 -7.01 0.93
N GLU A 61 -21.76 -5.76 0.98
CA GLU A 61 -22.59 -4.57 0.72
C GLU A 61 -23.15 -4.51 -0.69
N LYS A 62 -22.42 -5.02 -1.70
CA LYS A 62 -22.91 -5.06 -3.09
C LYS A 62 -24.01 -6.10 -3.33
N ASN A 63 -24.04 -7.15 -2.51
CA ASN A 63 -24.96 -8.27 -2.64
C ASN A 63 -26.18 -8.17 -1.70
N ALA A 64 -26.23 -7.13 -0.87
CA ALA A 64 -27.35 -6.77 -0.01
C ALA A 64 -28.29 -5.79 -0.72
#